data_AF-A0A2V5XWK1-F1
#
_entry.id   AF-A0A2V5XWK1-F1
#
_cell.length_a   1.000
_cell.length_b   1.000
_cell.length_c   1.000
_cell.angle_alpha   90.00
_cell.angle_beta   90.00
_cell.angle_gamma   90.00
#
_symmetry.space_group_name_H-M   'P 1'
#
loop_
_entity.id
_entity.type
_entity.pdbx_description
1 polymer ?
#
loop_
_entity_poly.entity_id
_entity_poly.type
_entity_poly.pdbx_seq_one_letter_code
_entity_poly.pdbx_strand_id
1 'polypeptide(L)'
;MLITTQHFVRKQHAGGVRTQAKYMKLFLSSLFLTLLLPASAFPAQEPQASPSSQSKTAKAKPTDQPDPAAKNKEESIARLFGLVNELKSEPNTVAAGLLQSEIADVLWRFDEAGARVIFRLAFDSVRQMKTESSSSLDAEAKNQALREARRRASAIKTILNRYGLHDGKGAETWLQDFENDQLAEQKDATKSSRMSVAQAELITEMATALAPKNAKEAQRLGALALTAESIPPSFTRLLMALHSADKALGDGLFRQALLAMRANGLKYDFALVSLTNYDFFADGRMAPGISIGDVSLITQYFVDAASAHSAMLRNGALTSDEQVSLGSLYSFLNSRALPIVALYAPDKLTLLQTNLAEMSRGLTSDQRQQAETFASLDQQRSEAGNGKDADLDTQIRRVEQQRNPATRDVLFQNLALSLMRSQPE
;
A
#
# COMPACT_ATOMS: atom_id res chain seq x y z
N MET A 1 -55.70 23.30 -27.86
CA MET A 1 -55.13 21.94 -27.97
C MET A 1 -54.72 21.52 -26.57
N LEU A 2 -55.29 20.42 -26.11
CA LEU A 2 -55.43 19.95 -24.73
C LEU A 2 -54.35 18.89 -24.42
N ILE A 3 -54.11 18.64 -23.11
CA ILE A 3 -53.50 17.40 -22.51
C ILE A 3 -51.95 17.37 -22.56
N THR A 4 -51.15 17.16 -21.49
CA THR A 4 -51.38 16.68 -20.12
C THR A 4 -50.21 17.05 -19.19
N THR A 5 -50.56 17.53 -18.00
CA THR A 5 -49.78 17.48 -16.76
C THR A 5 -50.12 16.16 -16.04
N GLN A 6 -49.15 15.30 -15.75
CA GLN A 6 -49.14 14.39 -14.58
C GLN A 6 -47.85 13.54 -14.54
N HIS A 7 -47.41 13.22 -13.32
CA HIS A 7 -46.28 12.35 -12.94
C HIS A 7 -44.88 12.96 -12.81
N PHE A 8 -44.68 13.82 -11.80
CA PHE A 8 -43.37 13.92 -11.14
C PHE A 8 -43.49 14.15 -9.62
N VAL A 9 -44.34 13.38 -8.92
CA VAL A 9 -44.30 13.29 -7.45
C VAL A 9 -44.77 11.89 -7.03
N ARG A 10 -43.84 10.94 -6.93
CA ARG A 10 -43.90 9.73 -6.06
C ARG A 10 -42.78 8.76 -6.43
N LYS A 11 -41.60 8.92 -5.84
CA LYS A 11 -40.64 7.82 -5.55
C LYS A 11 -39.42 8.31 -4.76
N GLN A 12 -39.65 9.09 -3.71
CA GLN A 12 -38.69 9.24 -2.61
C GLN A 12 -39.47 8.90 -1.35
N HIS A 13 -39.13 7.76 -0.71
CA HIS A 13 -39.34 7.41 0.71
C HIS A 13 -39.32 5.90 1.00
N ALA A 14 -39.22 5.01 0.01
CA ALA A 14 -39.16 3.56 0.27
C ALA A 14 -37.73 2.98 0.42
N GLY A 15 -36.68 3.75 0.11
CA GLY A 15 -35.28 3.26 0.10
C GLY A 15 -34.51 3.41 1.42
N GLY A 16 -34.98 4.26 2.35
CA GLY A 16 -34.23 4.59 3.58
C GLY A 16 -34.41 3.62 4.75
N VAL A 17 -35.51 2.88 4.78
CA VAL A 17 -35.84 2.02 5.94
C VAL A 17 -35.18 0.62 5.85
N ARG A 18 -34.87 0.15 4.64
CA ARG A 18 -34.25 -1.18 4.43
C ARG A 18 -32.73 -1.19 4.61
N THR A 19 -32.04 -0.07 4.43
CA THR A 19 -30.59 0.06 4.61
C THR A 19 -30.22 0.22 6.09
N GLN A 20 -30.99 1.00 6.87
CA GLN A 20 -30.80 1.14 8.32
C GLN A 20 -30.90 -0.20 9.08
N ALA A 21 -31.79 -1.11 8.66
CA ALA A 21 -31.93 -2.44 9.26
C ALA A 21 -30.74 -3.40 8.98
N LYS A 22 -29.99 -3.20 7.89
CA LYS A 22 -28.80 -4.03 7.56
C LYS A 22 -27.57 -3.61 8.34
N TYR A 23 -27.36 -2.31 8.53
CA TYR A 23 -26.26 -1.78 9.35
C TYR A 23 -26.45 -2.07 10.84
N MET A 24 -27.71 -2.10 11.32
CA MET A 24 -28.01 -2.47 12.71
C MET A 24 -27.74 -3.96 13.00
N LYS A 25 -27.94 -4.86 12.03
CA LYS A 25 -27.56 -6.29 12.16
C LYS A 25 -26.04 -6.50 12.21
N LEU A 26 -25.27 -5.74 11.45
CA LEU A 26 -23.80 -5.77 11.46
C LEU A 26 -23.18 -5.18 12.73
N PHE A 27 -23.84 -4.16 13.32
CA PHE A 27 -23.40 -3.57 14.59
C PHE A 27 -23.72 -4.48 15.79
N LEU A 28 -24.87 -5.15 15.80
CA LEU A 28 -25.25 -6.10 16.84
C LEU A 28 -24.47 -7.43 16.80
N SER A 29 -23.99 -7.88 15.63
CA SER A 29 -23.14 -9.07 15.54
C SER A 29 -21.70 -8.82 16.02
N SER A 30 -21.19 -7.59 15.86
CA SER A 30 -19.88 -7.17 16.40
C SER A 30 -19.91 -7.04 17.94
N LEU A 31 -21.03 -6.56 18.50
CA LEU A 31 -21.17 -6.40 19.95
C LEU A 31 -21.34 -7.74 20.70
N PHE A 32 -21.86 -8.78 20.05
CA PHE A 32 -22.06 -10.09 20.68
C PHE A 32 -20.80 -10.97 20.73
N LEU A 33 -19.78 -10.68 19.91
CA LEU A 33 -18.54 -11.45 19.91
C LEU A 33 -17.55 -10.99 20.99
N THR A 34 -17.73 -9.80 21.56
CA THR A 34 -16.89 -9.26 22.65
C THR A 34 -17.39 -9.61 24.06
N LEU A 35 -18.59 -10.20 24.21
CA LEU A 35 -19.19 -10.51 25.52
C LEU A 35 -19.05 -11.97 26.00
N LEU A 36 -18.36 -12.84 25.25
CA LEU A 36 -18.27 -14.29 25.52
C LEU A 36 -16.88 -14.77 25.99
N LEU A 37 -16.08 -13.89 26.57
CA LEU A 37 -14.86 -14.27 27.31
C LEU A 37 -15.19 -14.42 28.82
N PRO A 38 -15.25 -15.64 29.39
CA PRO A 38 -15.22 -15.77 30.84
C PRO A 38 -13.80 -15.52 31.34
N ALA A 39 -13.62 -14.43 32.06
CA ALA A 39 -12.51 -14.21 32.97
C ALA A 39 -12.51 -15.32 34.03
N SER A 40 -11.58 -16.27 33.94
CA SER A 40 -11.32 -17.22 35.02
C SER A 40 -10.30 -16.60 35.97
N ALA A 41 -10.83 -15.91 36.98
CA ALA A 41 -10.09 -15.60 38.19
C ALA A 41 -9.91 -16.90 38.99
N PHE A 42 -8.66 -17.27 39.26
CA PHE A 42 -8.33 -18.28 40.26
C PHE A 42 -8.66 -17.77 41.66
N PRO A 43 -9.11 -18.64 42.56
CA PRO A 43 -8.48 -18.67 43.88
C PRO A 43 -7.88 -20.05 44.16
N ALA A 44 -6.63 -20.01 44.62
CA ALA A 44 -6.00 -21.12 45.31
C ALA A 44 -6.68 -21.30 46.68
N GLN A 45 -7.07 -22.52 47.01
CA GLN A 45 -7.49 -22.87 48.36
C GLN A 45 -6.87 -24.21 48.76
N GLU A 46 -6.10 -24.17 49.83
CA GLU A 46 -5.37 -25.27 50.46
C GLU A 46 -6.29 -26.43 50.87
N PRO A 47 -5.80 -27.68 50.86
CA PRO A 47 -6.58 -28.83 51.31
C PRO A 47 -6.51 -28.98 52.84
N GLN A 48 -7.66 -28.81 53.51
CA GLN A 48 -7.88 -29.36 54.85
C GLN A 48 -8.68 -30.66 54.78
N ALA A 49 -8.03 -31.75 55.24
CA ALA A 49 -8.66 -32.99 55.70
C ALA A 49 -9.49 -32.69 56.99
N SER A 50 -10.56 -33.38 57.38
CA SER A 50 -10.86 -34.82 57.42
C SER A 50 -12.40 -35.02 57.63
N PRO A 51 -12.94 -36.15 58.15
CA PRO A 51 -13.65 -37.16 57.38
C PRO A 51 -15.10 -37.47 57.87
N SER A 52 -15.95 -38.08 57.04
CA SER A 52 -16.97 -39.02 57.54
C SER A 52 -17.58 -39.90 56.45
N SER A 53 -17.21 -41.18 56.51
CA SER A 53 -18.11 -42.35 56.54
C SER A 53 -19.18 -42.55 55.44
N GLN A 54 -18.83 -43.44 54.51
CA GLN A 54 -19.62 -44.56 53.97
C GLN A 54 -21.17 -44.51 54.03
N SER A 55 -21.80 -44.56 52.86
CA SER A 55 -22.95 -45.46 52.62
C SER A 55 -23.23 -45.69 51.13
N LYS A 56 -22.98 -46.93 50.71
CA LYS A 56 -23.75 -47.76 49.77
C LYS A 56 -24.07 -47.22 48.35
N THR A 57 -23.34 -47.82 47.40
CA THR A 57 -23.82 -48.32 46.10
C THR A 57 -25.27 -48.05 45.72
N ALA A 58 -25.46 -47.23 44.70
CA ALA A 58 -26.46 -47.42 43.68
C ALA A 58 -25.78 -47.29 42.31
N LYS A 59 -25.71 -48.40 41.56
CA LYS A 59 -25.39 -48.40 40.13
C LYS A 59 -26.49 -47.61 39.42
N ALA A 60 -26.25 -46.33 39.17
CA ALA A 60 -27.01 -45.56 38.19
C ALA A 60 -26.36 -45.74 36.82
N LYS A 61 -27.16 -46.31 35.92
CA LYS A 61 -26.97 -46.46 34.48
C LYS A 61 -26.32 -45.21 33.86
N PRO A 62 -25.38 -45.32 32.90
CA PRO A 62 -24.93 -44.15 32.16
C PRO A 62 -26.12 -43.63 31.36
N THR A 63 -26.67 -42.51 31.79
CA THR A 63 -27.61 -41.77 30.97
C THR A 63 -26.79 -41.15 29.86
N ASP A 64 -26.86 -41.72 28.65
CA ASP A 64 -26.50 -41.06 27.38
C ASP A 64 -27.44 -39.86 27.18
N GLN A 65 -27.33 -38.85 28.03
CA GLN A 65 -27.87 -37.53 27.74
C GLN A 65 -26.78 -36.80 26.95
N PRO A 66 -27.00 -36.50 25.67
CA PRO A 66 -26.04 -35.71 24.91
C PRO A 66 -25.84 -34.38 25.62
N ASP A 67 -24.60 -34.09 25.98
CA ASP A 67 -24.22 -32.85 26.64
C ASP A 67 -24.79 -31.66 25.83
N PRO A 68 -25.71 -30.85 26.40
CA PRO A 68 -26.32 -29.74 25.67
C PRO A 68 -25.25 -28.74 25.18
N ALA A 69 -24.09 -28.67 25.84
CA ALA A 69 -22.96 -27.88 25.37
C ALA A 69 -22.34 -28.46 24.08
N ALA A 70 -22.28 -29.78 23.93
CA ALA A 70 -21.79 -30.44 22.71
C ALA A 70 -22.73 -30.20 21.52
N LYS A 71 -24.05 -30.28 21.73
CA LYS A 71 -25.05 -30.03 20.68
C LYS A 71 -25.05 -28.57 20.20
N ASN A 72 -24.95 -27.62 21.13
CA ASN A 72 -24.84 -26.19 20.80
C ASN A 72 -23.53 -25.85 20.05
N LYS A 73 -22.44 -26.58 20.37
CA LYS A 73 -21.15 -26.46 19.68
C LYS A 73 -21.23 -26.94 18.24
N GLU A 74 -21.81 -28.12 17.99
CA GLU A 74 -21.99 -28.66 16.63
C GLU A 74 -22.86 -27.74 15.76
N GLU A 75 -23.95 -27.20 16.32
CA GLU A 75 -24.81 -26.26 15.59
C GLU A 75 -24.07 -24.95 15.26
N SER A 76 -23.24 -24.45 16.17
CA SER A 76 -22.43 -23.25 15.95
C SER A 76 -21.37 -23.46 14.87
N ILE A 77 -20.71 -24.62 14.86
CA ILE A 77 -19.75 -24.99 13.81
C ILE A 77 -20.46 -25.10 12.45
N ALA A 78 -21.62 -25.76 12.39
CA ALA A 78 -22.41 -25.87 11.17
C ALA A 78 -22.86 -24.49 10.64
N ARG A 79 -23.23 -23.57 11.53
CA ARG A 79 -23.56 -22.18 11.17
C ARG A 79 -22.36 -21.44 10.57
N LEU A 80 -21.16 -21.61 11.15
CA LEU A 80 -19.93 -21.00 10.62
C LEU A 80 -19.61 -21.50 9.19
N PHE A 81 -19.74 -22.80 8.94
CA PHE A 81 -19.63 -23.35 7.57
C PHE A 81 -20.71 -22.82 6.63
N GLY A 82 -21.94 -22.64 7.13
CA GLY A 82 -23.03 -21.99 6.39
C GLY A 82 -22.67 -20.57 5.94
N LEU A 83 -22.15 -19.75 6.86
CA LEU A 83 -21.71 -18.38 6.57
C LEU A 83 -20.60 -18.35 5.50
N VAL A 84 -19.64 -19.26 5.55
CA VAL A 84 -18.59 -19.34 4.51
C VAL A 84 -19.19 -19.56 3.12
N ASN A 85 -20.22 -20.40 3.01
CA ASN A 85 -20.88 -20.65 1.74
C ASN A 85 -21.66 -19.43 1.24
N GLU A 86 -22.30 -18.66 2.13
CA GLU A 86 -22.96 -17.40 1.76
C GLU A 86 -21.94 -16.38 1.22
N LEU A 87 -20.78 -16.27 1.87
CA LEU A 87 -19.70 -15.34 1.50
C LEU A 87 -19.11 -15.60 0.10
N LYS A 88 -19.27 -16.81 -0.47
CA LYS A 88 -18.83 -17.09 -1.85
C LYS A 88 -19.55 -16.26 -2.90
N SER A 89 -20.77 -15.80 -2.59
CA SER A 89 -21.61 -15.01 -3.50
C SER A 89 -21.51 -13.49 -3.27
N GLU A 90 -20.69 -13.05 -2.31
CA GLU A 90 -20.56 -11.65 -1.95
C GLU A 90 -19.75 -10.87 -3.01
N PRO A 91 -20.27 -9.75 -3.54
CA PRO A 91 -19.56 -8.98 -4.57
C PRO A 91 -18.27 -8.32 -4.07
N ASN A 92 -18.18 -8.01 -2.78
CA ASN A 92 -16.96 -7.48 -2.16
C ASN A 92 -16.03 -8.63 -1.76
N THR A 93 -15.27 -9.14 -2.73
CA THR A 93 -14.34 -10.28 -2.57
C THR A 93 -13.31 -10.05 -1.46
N VAL A 94 -12.83 -8.82 -1.28
CA VAL A 94 -11.86 -8.47 -0.23
C VAL A 94 -12.47 -8.62 1.17
N ALA A 95 -13.65 -8.07 1.40
CA ALA A 95 -14.33 -8.20 2.68
C ALA A 95 -14.76 -9.66 2.95
N ALA A 96 -15.24 -10.34 1.91
CA ALA A 96 -15.62 -11.74 2.00
C ALA A 96 -14.44 -12.65 2.37
N GLY A 97 -13.28 -12.49 1.72
CA GLY A 97 -12.08 -13.25 2.02
C GLY A 97 -11.55 -13.00 3.43
N LEU A 98 -11.61 -11.75 3.91
CA LEU A 98 -11.24 -11.43 5.30
C LEU A 98 -12.14 -12.14 6.31
N LEU A 99 -13.46 -12.11 6.12
CA LEU A 99 -14.42 -12.81 6.98
C LEU A 99 -14.24 -14.34 6.91
N GLN A 100 -14.02 -14.89 5.71
CA GLN A 100 -13.73 -16.31 5.54
C GLN A 100 -12.48 -16.73 6.31
N SER A 101 -11.41 -15.92 6.28
CA SER A 101 -10.20 -16.21 7.04
C SER A 101 -10.40 -16.13 8.56
N GLU A 102 -11.30 -15.28 9.04
CA GLU A 102 -11.65 -15.19 10.47
C GLU A 102 -12.42 -16.42 10.92
N ILE A 103 -13.39 -16.85 10.11
CA ILE A 103 -14.14 -18.07 10.36
C ILE A 103 -13.20 -19.29 10.34
N ALA A 104 -12.27 -19.34 9.39
CA ALA A 104 -11.27 -20.42 9.31
C ALA A 104 -10.37 -20.47 10.55
N ASP A 105 -9.92 -19.32 11.05
CA ASP A 105 -9.11 -19.20 12.26
C ASP A 105 -9.82 -19.79 13.49
N VAL A 106 -11.12 -19.49 13.65
CA VAL A 106 -11.95 -20.06 14.72
C VAL A 106 -12.18 -21.56 14.53
N LEU A 107 -12.45 -21.99 13.29
CA LEU A 107 -12.74 -23.40 12.97
C LEU A 107 -11.52 -24.31 13.06
N TRP A 108 -10.30 -23.78 12.98
CA TRP A 108 -9.06 -24.57 12.97
C TRP A 108 -8.96 -25.56 14.14
N ARG A 109 -9.37 -25.13 15.34
CA ARG A 109 -9.31 -25.97 16.56
C ARG A 109 -10.30 -27.12 16.57
N PHE A 110 -11.26 -27.14 15.65
CA PHE A 110 -12.36 -28.10 15.58
C PHE A 110 -12.29 -28.98 14.33
N ASP A 111 -12.00 -28.39 13.19
CA ASP A 111 -11.81 -29.06 11.91
C ASP A 111 -10.68 -28.38 11.14
N GLU A 112 -9.47 -28.89 11.34
CA GLU A 112 -8.27 -28.39 10.68
C GLU A 112 -8.35 -28.52 9.16
N ALA A 113 -8.84 -29.66 8.66
CA ALA A 113 -8.92 -29.91 7.22
C ALA A 113 -9.92 -28.94 6.55
N GLY A 114 -11.10 -28.76 7.17
CA GLY A 114 -12.08 -27.78 6.73
C GLY A 114 -11.55 -26.35 6.78
N ALA A 115 -10.88 -25.96 7.88
CA ALA A 115 -10.30 -24.63 8.04
C ALA A 115 -9.24 -24.33 6.98
N ARG A 116 -8.35 -25.29 6.64
CA ARG A 116 -7.37 -25.14 5.53
C ARG A 116 -8.05 -24.84 4.20
N VAL A 117 -9.15 -25.54 3.89
CA VAL A 117 -9.91 -25.30 2.65
C VAL A 117 -10.50 -23.89 2.64
N ILE A 118 -11.02 -23.41 3.77
CA ILE A 118 -11.58 -22.06 3.88
C ILE A 118 -10.48 -20.99 3.77
N PHE A 119 -9.33 -21.19 4.42
CA PHE A 119 -8.17 -20.30 4.25
C PHE A 119 -7.72 -20.23 2.79
N ARG A 120 -7.67 -21.37 2.10
CA ARG A 120 -7.29 -21.41 0.68
C ARG A 120 -8.32 -20.69 -0.19
N LEU A 121 -9.61 -20.90 0.06
CA LEU A 121 -10.69 -20.20 -0.63
C LEU A 121 -10.61 -18.67 -0.44
N ALA A 122 -10.35 -18.22 0.79
CA ALA A 122 -10.17 -16.80 1.10
C ALA A 122 -8.97 -16.22 0.35
N PHE A 123 -7.84 -16.94 0.34
CA PHE A 123 -6.63 -16.52 -0.36
C PHE A 123 -6.85 -16.46 -1.89
N ASP A 124 -7.44 -17.51 -2.47
CA ASP A 124 -7.69 -17.63 -3.90
C ASP A 124 -8.68 -16.57 -4.41
N SER A 125 -9.76 -16.29 -3.66
CA SER A 125 -10.75 -15.27 -4.05
C SER A 125 -10.18 -13.85 -4.07
N VAL A 126 -9.36 -13.49 -3.09
CA VAL A 126 -8.73 -12.17 -3.03
C VAL A 126 -7.60 -12.05 -4.05
N ARG A 127 -6.83 -13.11 -4.29
CA ARG A 127 -5.72 -13.08 -5.26
C ARG A 127 -6.18 -13.14 -6.71
N GLN A 128 -7.36 -13.66 -7.03
CA GLN A 128 -7.84 -13.71 -8.42
C GLN A 128 -8.68 -12.48 -8.83
N MET A 129 -8.80 -11.50 -7.93
CA MET A 129 -9.52 -10.26 -8.22
C MET A 129 -8.86 -9.52 -9.39
N LYS A 130 -9.52 -9.55 -10.56
CA LYS A 130 -9.08 -8.84 -11.75
C LYS A 130 -9.25 -7.34 -11.52
N THR A 131 -8.14 -6.61 -11.57
CA THR A 131 -8.18 -5.16 -11.75
C THR A 131 -8.40 -4.92 -13.24
N GLU A 132 -9.41 -4.13 -13.62
CA GLU A 132 -9.61 -3.77 -15.02
C GLU A 132 -8.41 -2.95 -15.50
N SER A 133 -7.48 -3.62 -16.19
CA SER A 133 -6.28 -3.01 -16.77
C SER A 133 -6.61 -2.52 -18.17
N SER A 134 -7.29 -1.37 -18.30
CA SER A 134 -7.31 -0.67 -19.59
C SER A 134 -6.17 0.34 -19.63
N SER A 135 -5.40 0.34 -20.71
CA SER A 135 -4.26 1.23 -20.93
C SER A 135 -4.67 2.70 -21.13
N SER A 136 -5.97 3.00 -21.11
CA SER A 136 -6.55 4.34 -21.28
C SER A 136 -7.33 4.85 -20.05
N LEU A 137 -7.03 4.33 -18.86
CA LEU A 137 -7.68 4.83 -17.64
C LEU A 137 -7.28 6.28 -17.35
N ASP A 138 -8.29 7.12 -17.13
CA ASP A 138 -8.14 8.47 -16.58
C ASP A 138 -7.39 8.42 -15.22
N ALA A 139 -6.79 9.54 -14.81
CA ALA A 139 -6.02 9.66 -13.58
C ALA A 139 -6.80 9.19 -12.34
N GLU A 140 -8.12 9.44 -12.29
CA GLU A 140 -8.98 8.98 -11.22
C GLU A 140 -9.10 7.45 -11.17
N ALA A 141 -9.21 6.79 -12.32
CA ALA A 141 -9.32 5.34 -12.39
C ALA A 141 -7.98 4.64 -12.09
N LYS A 142 -6.85 5.24 -12.49
CA LYS A 142 -5.51 4.79 -12.03
C LYS A 142 -5.40 4.85 -10.50
N ASN A 143 -5.85 5.96 -9.90
CA ASN A 143 -5.85 6.12 -8.44
C ASN A 143 -6.81 5.14 -7.74
N GLN A 144 -7.92 4.78 -8.36
CA GLN A 144 -8.81 3.74 -7.83
C GLN A 144 -8.14 2.36 -7.89
N ALA A 145 -7.54 1.99 -9.02
CA ALA A 145 -6.81 0.73 -9.18
C ALA A 145 -5.68 0.58 -8.13
N LEU A 146 -4.94 1.65 -7.84
CA LEU A 146 -3.93 1.67 -6.77
C LEU A 146 -4.54 1.46 -5.37
N ARG A 147 -5.67 2.10 -5.07
CA ARG A 147 -6.37 1.92 -3.78
C ARG A 147 -6.87 0.48 -3.64
N GLU A 148 -7.38 -0.11 -4.70
CA GLU A 148 -7.83 -1.50 -4.73
C GLU A 148 -6.65 -2.48 -4.56
N ALA A 149 -5.53 -2.24 -5.25
CA ALA A 149 -4.30 -3.02 -5.10
C ALA A 149 -3.80 -3.03 -3.64
N ARG A 150 -3.79 -1.87 -2.97
CA ARG A 150 -3.41 -1.76 -1.54
C ARG A 150 -4.36 -2.52 -0.63
N ARG A 151 -5.68 -2.41 -0.86
CA ARG A 151 -6.69 -3.16 -0.09
C ARG A 151 -6.53 -4.66 -0.26
N ARG A 152 -6.30 -5.11 -1.51
CA ARG A 152 -6.03 -6.50 -1.85
C ARG A 152 -4.75 -7.00 -1.15
N ALA A 153 -3.67 -6.22 -1.19
CA ALA A 153 -2.42 -6.54 -0.49
C ALA A 153 -2.63 -6.72 1.02
N SER A 154 -3.35 -5.78 1.64
CA SER A 154 -3.67 -5.84 3.08
C SER A 154 -4.50 -7.06 3.44
N ALA A 155 -5.46 -7.45 2.59
CA ALA A 155 -6.27 -8.64 2.82
C ALA A 155 -5.46 -9.93 2.66
N ILE A 156 -4.68 -10.07 1.58
CA ILE A 156 -3.77 -11.21 1.38
C ILE A 156 -2.82 -11.36 2.57
N LYS A 157 -2.19 -10.26 3.00
CA LYS A 157 -1.34 -10.24 4.19
C LYS A 157 -2.06 -10.74 5.44
N THR A 158 -3.29 -10.29 5.67
CA THR A 158 -4.07 -10.68 6.85
C THR A 158 -4.39 -12.18 6.82
N ILE A 159 -4.80 -12.68 5.66
CA ILE A 159 -5.11 -14.09 5.44
C ILE A 159 -3.85 -14.95 5.67
N LEU A 160 -2.72 -14.58 5.06
CA LEU A 160 -1.45 -15.30 5.22
C LEU A 160 -0.92 -15.26 6.66
N ASN A 161 -1.07 -14.13 7.36
CA ASN A 161 -0.67 -14.06 8.76
C ASN A 161 -1.54 -14.96 9.64
N ARG A 162 -2.87 -14.95 9.47
CA ARG A 162 -3.78 -15.82 10.23
C ARG A 162 -3.50 -17.29 9.95
N TYR A 163 -3.34 -17.66 8.67
CA TYR A 163 -2.98 -19.02 8.29
C TYR A 163 -1.61 -19.43 8.85
N GLY A 164 -0.62 -18.53 8.77
CA GLY A 164 0.74 -18.77 9.25
C GLY A 164 0.87 -18.92 10.76
N LEU A 165 -0.11 -18.48 11.57
CA LEU A 165 -0.18 -18.81 13.00
C LEU A 165 -0.37 -20.31 13.24
N HIS A 166 -0.99 -21.00 12.28
CA HIS A 166 -1.27 -22.43 12.36
C HIS A 166 -0.31 -23.27 11.49
N ASP A 167 0.01 -22.80 10.29
CA ASP A 167 0.91 -23.46 9.34
C ASP A 167 1.81 -22.45 8.61
N GLY A 168 2.96 -22.16 9.22
CA GLY A 168 3.95 -21.23 8.66
C GLY A 168 4.55 -21.70 7.33
N LYS A 169 4.78 -23.02 7.16
CA LYS A 169 5.34 -23.56 5.92
C LYS A 169 4.34 -23.49 4.77
N GLY A 170 3.07 -23.78 5.06
CA GLY A 170 1.99 -23.61 4.09
C GLY A 170 1.83 -22.15 3.66
N ALA A 171 1.88 -21.21 4.61
CA ALA A 171 1.78 -19.78 4.30
C ALA A 171 2.95 -19.30 3.40
N GLU A 172 4.17 -19.77 3.65
CA GLU A 172 5.34 -19.50 2.80
C GLU A 172 5.18 -20.12 1.41
N THR A 173 4.66 -21.35 1.32
CA THR A 173 4.36 -22.00 0.03
C THR A 173 3.35 -21.20 -0.78
N TRP A 174 2.27 -20.72 -0.15
CA TRP A 174 1.25 -19.91 -0.84
C TRP A 174 1.76 -18.55 -1.26
N LEU A 175 2.68 -17.97 -0.49
CA LEU A 175 3.38 -16.77 -0.91
C LEU A 175 4.15 -17.08 -2.20
N GLN A 176 5.00 -18.12 -2.22
CA GLN A 176 5.77 -18.52 -3.41
C GLN A 176 4.89 -18.82 -4.64
N ASP A 177 3.77 -19.53 -4.45
CA ASP A 177 2.77 -19.78 -5.51
C ASP A 177 2.30 -18.46 -6.12
N PHE A 178 1.98 -17.46 -5.29
CA PHE A 178 1.54 -16.17 -5.78
C PHE A 178 2.61 -15.48 -6.64
N GLU A 179 3.88 -15.53 -6.24
CA GLU A 179 4.98 -14.89 -6.98
C GLU A 179 5.22 -15.59 -8.32
N ASN A 180 5.12 -16.92 -8.34
CA ASN A 180 5.19 -17.72 -9.55
C ASN A 180 4.04 -17.40 -10.51
N ASP A 181 2.82 -17.21 -9.97
CA ASP A 181 1.66 -16.80 -10.77
C ASP A 181 1.89 -15.40 -11.38
N GLN A 182 2.42 -14.43 -10.61
CA GLN A 182 2.74 -13.09 -11.13
C GLN A 182 3.83 -13.14 -12.22
N LEU A 183 4.84 -13.98 -12.06
CA LEU A 183 5.88 -14.21 -13.07
C LEU A 183 5.33 -14.90 -14.33
N ALA A 184 4.38 -15.82 -14.18
CA ALA A 184 3.73 -16.50 -15.30
C ALA A 184 2.85 -15.53 -16.09
N GLU A 185 2.03 -14.73 -15.40
CA GLU A 185 1.21 -13.67 -16.01
C GLU A 185 2.07 -12.69 -16.82
N GLN A 186 3.25 -12.35 -16.33
CA GLN A 186 4.20 -11.48 -17.05
C GLN A 186 4.80 -12.15 -18.29
N LYS A 187 5.06 -13.46 -18.27
CA LYS A 187 5.60 -14.20 -19.43
C LYS A 187 4.55 -14.41 -20.50
N ASP A 188 3.30 -14.60 -20.10
CA ASP A 188 2.16 -14.82 -21.00
C ASP A 188 1.63 -13.51 -21.60
N ALA A 189 1.85 -12.38 -20.91
CA ALA A 189 1.70 -11.07 -21.51
C ALA A 189 2.59 -10.97 -22.75
N THR A 190 2.02 -10.59 -23.90
CA THR A 190 2.76 -10.40 -25.15
C THR A 190 4.02 -9.58 -24.88
N LYS A 191 5.14 -9.88 -25.57
CA LYS A 191 6.50 -9.30 -25.34
C LYS A 191 6.59 -7.76 -25.15
N SER A 192 5.53 -7.00 -25.43
CA SER A 192 5.44 -5.55 -25.22
C SER A 192 4.67 -5.11 -23.97
N SER A 193 3.93 -5.99 -23.28
CA SER A 193 3.10 -5.60 -22.15
C SER A 193 3.86 -5.82 -20.84
N ARG A 194 4.35 -4.72 -20.27
CA ARG A 194 5.00 -4.71 -18.95
C ARG A 194 3.96 -4.95 -17.85
N MET A 195 4.44 -5.31 -16.66
CA MET A 195 3.58 -5.42 -15.47
C MET A 195 2.92 -4.07 -15.18
N SER A 196 1.62 -4.10 -14.86
CA SER A 196 0.88 -2.88 -14.56
C SER A 196 1.34 -2.25 -13.24
N VAL A 197 1.22 -0.93 -13.11
CA VAL A 197 1.60 -0.20 -11.88
C VAL A 197 0.77 -0.68 -10.66
N ALA A 198 -0.51 -1.03 -10.85
CA ALA A 198 -1.35 -1.55 -9.78
C ALA A 198 -0.88 -2.93 -9.28
N GLN A 199 -0.44 -3.79 -10.19
CA GLN A 199 0.14 -5.09 -9.85
C GLN A 199 1.48 -4.93 -9.13
N ALA A 200 2.33 -4.01 -9.59
CA ALA A 200 3.59 -3.67 -8.93
C ALA A 200 3.36 -3.11 -7.51
N GLU A 201 2.33 -2.27 -7.33
CA GLU A 201 1.94 -1.73 -6.02
C GLU A 201 1.48 -2.84 -5.07
N LEU A 202 0.67 -3.80 -5.54
CA LEU A 202 0.29 -4.97 -4.77
C LEU A 202 1.52 -5.74 -4.28
N ILE A 203 2.43 -6.08 -5.19
CA ILE A 203 3.67 -6.82 -4.87
C ILE A 203 4.53 -6.04 -3.86
N THR A 204 4.67 -4.73 -4.05
CA THR A 204 5.48 -3.86 -3.19
C THR A 204 4.92 -3.75 -1.78
N GLU A 205 3.60 -3.65 -1.62
CA GLU A 205 2.96 -3.62 -0.29
C GLU A 205 3.14 -4.95 0.45
N MET A 206 3.05 -6.08 -0.26
CA MET A 206 3.34 -7.40 0.33
C MET A 206 4.80 -7.52 0.74
N ALA A 207 5.73 -7.12 -0.14
CA ALA A 207 7.16 -7.10 0.14
C ALA A 207 7.47 -6.25 1.39
N THR A 208 6.85 -5.07 1.49
CA THR A 208 7.03 -4.16 2.63
C THR A 208 6.61 -4.83 3.93
N ALA A 209 5.48 -5.54 3.92
CA ALA A 209 5.00 -6.25 5.08
C ALA A 209 5.88 -7.46 5.48
N LEU A 210 6.58 -8.05 4.51
CA LEU A 210 7.45 -9.20 4.70
C LEU A 210 8.84 -8.82 5.20
N ALA A 211 9.34 -7.62 4.87
CA ALA A 211 10.70 -7.19 5.15
C ALA A 211 11.18 -7.43 6.60
N PRO A 212 10.39 -7.15 7.67
CA PRO A 212 10.83 -7.40 9.04
C PRO A 212 10.99 -8.89 9.40
N LYS A 213 10.30 -9.78 8.68
CA LYS A 213 10.30 -11.23 8.95
C LYS A 213 11.25 -11.99 8.02
N ASN A 214 11.31 -11.60 6.75
CA ASN A 214 12.14 -12.21 5.72
C ASN A 214 12.59 -11.15 4.70
N ALA A 215 13.70 -10.46 5.02
CA ALA A 215 14.22 -9.37 4.21
C ALA A 215 14.68 -9.81 2.81
N LYS A 216 15.18 -11.04 2.66
CA LYS A 216 15.61 -11.57 1.36
C LYS A 216 14.43 -11.76 0.41
N GLU A 217 13.35 -12.34 0.90
CA GLU A 217 12.15 -12.54 0.08
C GLU A 217 11.47 -11.21 -0.25
N ALA A 218 11.42 -10.29 0.71
CA ALA A 218 10.95 -8.93 0.46
C ALA A 218 11.77 -8.21 -0.61
N GLN A 219 13.10 -8.37 -0.62
CA GLN A 219 13.95 -7.81 -1.66
C GLN A 219 13.69 -8.45 -3.03
N ARG A 220 13.45 -9.77 -3.09
CA ARG A 220 13.12 -10.48 -4.34
C ARG A 220 11.79 -10.02 -4.93
N LEU A 221 10.76 -9.88 -4.09
CA LEU A 221 9.47 -9.30 -4.50
C LEU A 221 9.60 -7.85 -4.93
N GLY A 222 10.41 -7.05 -4.23
CA GLY A 222 10.73 -5.68 -4.64
C GLY A 222 11.36 -5.62 -6.03
N ALA A 223 12.33 -6.49 -6.30
CA ALA A 223 12.97 -6.57 -7.61
C ALA A 223 11.98 -7.00 -8.72
N LEU A 224 11.05 -7.89 -8.40
CA LEU A 224 9.96 -8.26 -9.32
C LEU A 224 9.08 -7.05 -9.66
N ALA A 225 8.72 -6.23 -8.67
CA ALA A 225 7.91 -5.03 -8.88
C ALA A 225 8.60 -3.97 -9.78
N LEU A 226 9.94 -3.95 -9.84
CA LEU A 226 10.69 -3.06 -10.74
C LEU A 226 10.57 -3.43 -12.23
N THR A 227 9.98 -4.58 -12.57
CA THR A 227 9.74 -4.99 -13.96
C THR A 227 8.50 -4.35 -14.58
N ALA A 228 7.78 -3.53 -13.79
CA ALA A 228 6.61 -2.81 -14.22
C ALA A 228 6.90 -1.61 -15.14
N GLU A 229 5.84 -1.02 -15.68
CA GLU A 229 5.92 0.18 -16.52
C GLU A 229 6.62 1.35 -15.81
N SER A 230 6.33 1.52 -14.51
CA SER A 230 6.89 2.55 -13.65
C SER A 230 7.13 1.98 -12.25
N ILE A 231 7.96 2.66 -11.47
CA ILE A 231 8.19 2.25 -10.08
C ILE A 231 6.92 2.52 -9.27
N PRO A 232 6.45 1.58 -8.43
CA PRO A 232 5.21 1.74 -7.69
C PRO A 232 5.33 2.85 -6.62
N PRO A 233 4.26 3.62 -6.35
CA PRO A 233 4.31 4.74 -5.39
C PRO A 233 4.74 4.34 -3.96
N SER A 234 4.42 3.11 -3.53
CA SER A 234 4.78 2.62 -2.20
C SER A 234 6.23 2.15 -2.05
N PHE A 235 7.03 2.16 -3.12
CA PHE A 235 8.36 1.54 -3.15
C PHE A 235 9.34 2.08 -2.11
N THR A 236 9.25 3.35 -1.74
CA THR A 236 10.10 3.92 -0.66
C THR A 236 9.83 3.28 0.68
N ARG A 237 8.57 2.91 0.98
CA ARG A 237 8.26 2.20 2.24
C ARG A 237 8.93 0.83 2.27
N LEU A 238 8.97 0.14 1.13
CA LEU A 238 9.73 -1.10 1.00
C LEU A 238 11.22 -0.88 1.23
N LEU A 239 11.82 0.12 0.56
CA LEU A 239 13.24 0.44 0.74
C LEU A 239 13.57 0.74 2.20
N MET A 240 12.75 1.54 2.89
CA MET A 240 12.94 1.89 4.30
C MET A 240 12.75 0.68 5.23
N ALA A 241 11.77 -0.18 4.95
CA ALA A 241 11.55 -1.40 5.71
C ALA A 241 12.71 -2.38 5.55
N LEU A 242 13.21 -2.55 4.32
CA LEU A 242 14.41 -3.34 4.04
C LEU A 242 15.63 -2.73 4.70
N HIS A 243 15.85 -1.43 4.59
CA HIS A 243 16.98 -0.75 5.22
C HIS A 243 17.03 -0.99 6.74
N SER A 244 15.86 -0.97 7.38
CA SER A 244 15.74 -1.21 8.82
C SER A 244 15.99 -2.67 9.20
N ALA A 245 15.65 -3.62 8.32
CA ALA A 245 15.84 -5.06 8.56
C ALA A 245 17.24 -5.57 8.16
N ASP A 246 17.70 -5.19 6.97
CA ASP A 246 19.02 -5.44 6.41
C ASP A 246 19.37 -4.32 5.42
N LYS A 247 20.23 -3.40 5.88
CA LYS A 247 20.68 -2.25 5.09
C LYS A 247 21.25 -2.64 3.72
N ALA A 248 22.03 -3.71 3.63
CA ALA A 248 22.68 -4.09 2.38
C ALA A 248 21.66 -4.51 1.32
N LEU A 249 20.57 -5.18 1.72
CA LEU A 249 19.46 -5.54 0.82
C LEU A 249 18.68 -4.31 0.37
N GLY A 250 18.41 -3.36 1.27
CA GLY A 250 17.79 -2.08 0.94
C GLY A 250 18.61 -1.29 -0.09
N ASP A 251 19.91 -1.12 0.17
CA ASP A 251 20.83 -0.40 -0.71
C ASP A 251 21.02 -1.12 -2.06
N GLY A 252 20.98 -2.45 -2.07
CA GLY A 252 20.98 -3.25 -3.29
C GLY A 252 19.73 -3.00 -4.14
N LEU A 253 18.55 -3.00 -3.52
CA LEU A 253 17.28 -2.76 -4.20
C LEU A 253 17.15 -1.31 -4.69
N PHE A 254 17.64 -0.34 -3.91
CA PHE A 254 17.72 1.07 -4.30
C PHE A 254 18.51 1.25 -5.61
N ARG A 255 19.69 0.63 -5.71
CA ARG A 255 20.52 0.68 -6.93
C ARG A 255 19.81 0.05 -8.14
N GLN A 256 19.10 -1.06 -7.93
CA GLN A 256 18.28 -1.67 -8.99
C GLN A 256 17.15 -0.74 -9.44
N ALA A 257 16.51 -0.03 -8.52
CA ALA A 257 15.46 0.94 -8.82
C ALA A 257 15.98 2.11 -9.67
N LEU A 258 17.15 2.67 -9.32
CA LEU A 258 17.79 3.70 -10.15
C LEU A 258 18.10 3.20 -11.57
N LEU A 259 18.62 1.98 -11.70
CA LEU A 259 18.88 1.37 -13.02
C LEU A 259 17.59 1.18 -13.83
N ALA A 260 16.51 0.73 -13.19
CA ALA A 260 15.20 0.60 -13.83
C ALA A 260 14.66 1.96 -14.33
N MET A 261 14.79 3.02 -13.53
CA MET A 261 14.41 4.38 -13.96
C MET A 261 15.23 4.86 -15.16
N ARG A 262 16.54 4.59 -15.18
CA ARG A 262 17.39 4.90 -16.34
C ARG A 262 16.93 4.17 -17.59
N ALA A 263 16.64 2.88 -17.48
CA ALA A 263 16.14 2.06 -18.59
C ALA A 263 14.77 2.52 -19.11
N ASN A 264 13.98 3.21 -18.27
CA ASN A 264 12.69 3.79 -18.61
C ASN A 264 12.76 5.21 -19.22
N GLY A 265 13.95 5.62 -19.69
CA GLY A 265 14.11 6.82 -20.51
C GLY A 265 14.30 8.11 -19.73
N LEU A 266 14.69 8.04 -18.44
CA LEU A 266 15.04 9.20 -17.60
C LEU A 266 13.91 10.25 -17.45
N LYS A 267 12.66 9.85 -17.69
CA LYS A 267 11.47 10.71 -17.53
C LYS A 267 11.24 11.05 -16.06
N TYR A 268 10.50 12.12 -15.81
CA TYR A 268 10.05 12.40 -14.47
C TYR A 268 9.04 11.34 -14.01
N ASP A 269 9.35 10.71 -12.88
CA ASP A 269 8.48 9.80 -12.17
C ASP A 269 8.47 10.27 -10.71
N PHE A 270 7.32 10.22 -10.05
CA PHE A 270 7.23 10.50 -8.62
C PHE A 270 8.15 9.58 -7.79
N ALA A 271 8.48 8.40 -8.32
CA ALA A 271 9.51 7.53 -7.77
C ALA A 271 10.88 8.19 -7.61
N LEU A 272 11.23 9.20 -8.42
CA LEU A 272 12.50 9.92 -8.30
C LEU A 272 12.60 10.66 -6.95
N VAL A 273 11.49 11.28 -6.52
CA VAL A 273 11.40 11.95 -5.22
C VAL A 273 11.67 10.93 -4.12
N SER A 274 10.94 9.83 -4.20
CA SER A 274 11.00 8.66 -3.34
C SER A 274 12.43 8.10 -3.18
N LEU A 275 13.15 7.86 -4.29
CA LEU A 275 14.54 7.40 -4.27
C LEU A 275 15.50 8.46 -3.72
N THR A 276 15.28 9.74 -4.04
CA THR A 276 16.10 10.83 -3.49
C THR A 276 16.00 10.89 -1.97
N ASN A 277 14.82 10.59 -1.41
CA ASN A 277 14.63 10.59 0.05
C ASN A 277 15.15 9.32 0.74
N TYR A 278 15.55 8.31 -0.04
CA TYR A 278 16.30 7.19 0.50
C TYR A 278 17.69 7.63 0.96
N ASP A 279 18.36 8.46 0.13
CA ASP A 279 19.74 8.90 0.36
C ASP A 279 19.84 10.24 1.11
N PHE A 280 18.84 11.12 1.00
CA PHE A 280 18.93 12.50 1.50
C PHE A 280 17.71 12.94 2.34
N PHE A 281 17.97 13.73 3.36
CA PHE A 281 16.96 14.52 4.07
C PHE A 281 16.47 15.69 3.22
N ALA A 282 15.33 16.28 3.60
CA ALA A 282 14.69 17.39 2.88
C ALA A 282 15.60 18.63 2.66
N ASP A 283 16.57 18.86 3.55
CA ASP A 283 17.57 19.94 3.43
C ASP A 283 18.74 19.60 2.46
N GLY A 284 18.71 18.40 1.89
CA GLY A 284 19.70 17.91 0.94
C GLY A 284 20.87 17.21 1.61
N ARG A 285 20.95 17.16 2.95
CA ARG A 285 22.00 16.43 3.64
C ARG A 285 21.81 14.93 3.48
N MET A 286 22.92 14.23 3.31
CA MET A 286 22.96 12.78 3.22
C MET A 286 22.48 12.12 4.51
N ALA A 287 21.66 11.08 4.39
CA ALA A 287 21.23 10.27 5.51
C ALA A 287 22.40 9.47 6.12
N PRO A 288 22.39 9.16 7.43
CA PRO A 288 23.47 8.41 8.07
C PRO A 288 23.67 7.04 7.41
N GLY A 289 24.94 6.70 7.15
CA GLY A 289 25.33 5.39 6.62
C GLY A 289 25.13 5.20 5.12
N ILE A 290 24.69 6.21 4.37
CA ILE A 290 24.65 6.16 2.90
C ILE A 290 26.07 6.19 2.34
N SER A 291 26.31 5.41 1.28
CA SER A 291 27.65 5.35 0.67
C SER A 291 27.86 6.49 -0.32
N ILE A 292 29.11 6.96 -0.44
CA ILE A 292 29.49 7.95 -1.46
C ILE A 292 29.21 7.41 -2.88
N GLY A 293 29.29 6.09 -3.07
CA GLY A 293 28.95 5.44 -4.34
C GLY A 293 27.49 5.63 -4.74
N ASP A 294 26.57 5.47 -3.78
CA ASP A 294 25.12 5.65 -4.02
C ASP A 294 24.80 7.12 -4.32
N VAL A 295 25.40 8.03 -3.56
CA VAL A 295 25.32 9.49 -3.78
C VAL A 295 25.84 9.87 -5.17
N SER A 296 26.94 9.27 -5.62
CA SER A 296 27.47 9.47 -6.97
C SER A 296 26.51 8.94 -8.04
N LEU A 297 25.82 7.82 -7.80
CA LEU A 297 24.87 7.26 -8.75
C LEU A 297 23.65 8.16 -8.93
N ILE A 298 23.05 8.63 -7.84
CA ILE A 298 21.85 9.47 -7.91
C ILE A 298 22.15 10.90 -8.39
N THR A 299 23.27 11.49 -8.00
CA THR A 299 23.70 12.79 -8.56
C THR A 299 24.00 12.68 -10.05
N GLN A 300 24.61 11.57 -10.51
CA GLN A 300 24.77 11.31 -11.94
C GLN A 300 23.41 11.16 -12.64
N TYR A 301 22.45 10.48 -12.03
CA TYR A 301 21.09 10.36 -12.58
C TYR A 301 20.46 11.74 -12.84
N PHE A 302 20.58 12.68 -11.90
CA PHE A 302 20.04 14.04 -12.07
C PHE A 302 20.65 14.74 -13.29
N VAL A 303 21.96 14.63 -13.47
CA VAL A 303 22.68 15.23 -14.60
C VAL A 303 22.30 14.56 -15.91
N ASP A 304 22.20 13.23 -15.94
CA ASP A 304 21.81 12.47 -17.12
C ASP A 304 20.37 12.83 -17.55
N ALA A 305 19.44 12.90 -16.60
CA ALA A 305 18.04 13.25 -16.85
C ALA A 305 17.90 14.68 -17.41
N ALA A 306 18.62 15.64 -16.82
CA ALA A 306 18.66 17.02 -17.30
C ALA A 306 19.25 17.11 -18.73
N SER A 307 20.34 16.38 -18.97
CA SER A 307 21.01 16.35 -20.28
C SER A 307 20.11 15.75 -21.35
N ALA A 308 19.44 14.63 -21.04
CA ALA A 308 18.53 13.95 -21.95
C ALA A 308 17.36 14.86 -22.36
N HIS A 309 16.71 15.52 -21.40
CA HIS A 309 15.60 16.43 -21.70
C HIS A 309 16.05 17.69 -22.45
N SER A 310 17.24 18.23 -22.13
CA SER A 310 17.83 19.35 -22.86
C SER A 310 18.18 18.97 -24.31
N ALA A 311 18.54 17.71 -24.57
CA ALA A 311 18.74 17.21 -25.92
C ALA A 311 17.41 17.02 -26.67
N MET A 312 16.38 16.51 -26.00
CA MET A 312 15.03 16.39 -26.60
C MET A 312 14.49 17.74 -27.07
N LEU A 313 14.64 18.79 -26.26
CA LEU A 313 14.23 20.16 -26.63
C LEU A 313 14.97 20.70 -27.87
N ARG A 314 16.23 20.32 -28.06
CA ARG A 314 17.00 20.71 -29.26
C ARG A 314 16.54 19.98 -30.52
N ASN A 315 15.94 18.80 -30.37
CA ASN A 315 15.59 17.93 -31.49
C ASN A 315 14.17 18.16 -32.03
N GLY A 316 13.34 18.99 -31.38
CA GLY A 316 12.03 19.38 -31.92
C GLY A 316 10.98 19.70 -30.86
N ALA A 317 9.73 19.82 -31.34
CA ALA A 317 8.58 20.08 -30.47
C ALA A 317 8.27 18.86 -29.60
N LEU A 318 7.95 19.12 -28.33
CA LEU A 318 7.52 18.10 -27.37
C LEU A 318 6.05 17.76 -27.56
N THR A 319 5.69 16.50 -27.32
CA THR A 319 4.30 16.09 -27.12
C THR A 319 3.73 16.68 -25.82
N SER A 320 2.40 16.68 -25.66
CA SER A 320 1.75 17.18 -24.43
C SER A 320 2.29 16.46 -23.17
N ASP A 321 2.46 15.14 -23.24
CA ASP A 321 2.94 14.34 -22.10
C ASP A 321 4.40 14.66 -21.77
N GLU A 322 5.23 14.87 -22.79
CA GLU A 322 6.62 15.28 -22.62
C GLU A 322 6.72 16.70 -22.04
N GLN A 323 5.81 17.60 -22.42
CA GLN A 323 5.75 18.96 -21.87
C GLN A 323 5.43 18.93 -20.37
N VAL A 324 4.49 18.09 -19.93
CA VAL A 324 4.15 17.92 -18.50
C VAL A 324 5.32 17.30 -17.73
N SER A 325 5.95 16.28 -18.29
CA SER A 325 7.16 15.65 -17.72
C SER A 325 8.31 16.65 -17.58
N LEU A 326 8.53 17.51 -18.59
CA LEU A 326 9.57 18.53 -18.57
C LEU A 326 9.38 19.51 -17.40
N GLY A 327 8.16 20.05 -17.22
CA GLY A 327 7.88 21.00 -16.13
C GLY A 327 8.08 20.41 -14.74
N SER A 328 7.64 19.16 -14.57
CA SER A 328 7.79 18.43 -13.31
C SER A 328 9.26 18.09 -13.02
N LEU A 329 10.00 17.61 -14.03
CA LEU A 329 11.42 17.31 -13.91
C LEU A 329 12.22 18.58 -13.59
N TYR A 330 11.99 19.66 -14.33
CA TYR A 330 12.67 20.95 -14.10
C TYR A 330 12.44 21.43 -12.67
N SER A 331 11.19 21.44 -12.21
CA SER A 331 10.84 21.90 -10.87
C SER A 331 11.57 21.08 -9.81
N PHE A 332 11.58 19.75 -9.94
CA PHE A 332 12.30 18.86 -9.03
C PHE A 332 13.81 19.07 -9.09
N LEU A 333 14.41 19.14 -10.28
CA LEU A 333 15.85 19.29 -10.42
C LEU A 333 16.33 20.64 -9.88
N ASN A 334 15.59 21.71 -10.12
CA ASN A 334 15.94 23.06 -9.70
C ASN A 334 15.82 23.24 -8.18
N SER A 335 14.75 22.73 -7.57
CA SER A 335 14.50 22.87 -6.13
C SER A 335 15.27 21.87 -5.28
N ARG A 336 15.36 20.61 -5.74
CA ARG A 336 15.83 19.50 -4.93
C ARG A 336 17.19 18.98 -5.35
N ALA A 337 17.39 18.69 -6.63
CA ALA A 337 18.63 18.07 -7.10
C ALA A 337 19.81 19.04 -7.11
N LEU A 338 19.58 20.30 -7.50
CA LEU A 338 20.63 21.30 -7.66
C LEU A 338 21.40 21.58 -6.34
N PRO A 339 20.74 21.79 -5.19
CA PRO A 339 21.45 21.90 -3.91
C PRO A 339 22.25 20.65 -3.54
N ILE A 340 21.70 19.46 -3.81
CA ILE A 340 22.38 18.17 -3.53
C ILE A 340 23.64 18.04 -4.39
N VAL A 341 23.55 18.35 -5.69
CA VAL A 341 24.70 18.31 -6.61
C VAL A 341 25.75 19.34 -6.20
N ALA A 342 25.36 20.54 -5.77
CA ALA A 342 26.31 21.54 -5.28
C ALA A 342 27.11 21.05 -4.06
N LEU A 343 26.49 20.28 -3.17
CA LEU A 343 27.13 19.73 -1.97
C LEU A 343 28.01 18.51 -2.25
N TYR A 344 27.56 17.59 -3.12
CA TYR A 344 28.16 16.25 -3.23
C TYR A 344 28.80 15.94 -4.59
N ALA A 345 28.55 16.74 -5.62
CA ALA A 345 29.15 16.59 -6.95
C ALA A 345 29.40 17.97 -7.60
N PRO A 346 30.21 18.84 -6.97
CA PRO A 346 30.41 20.22 -7.40
C PRO A 346 31.03 20.32 -8.80
N ASP A 347 31.79 19.32 -9.23
CA ASP A 347 32.33 19.17 -10.58
C ASP A 347 31.23 19.08 -11.66
N LYS A 348 30.02 18.62 -11.30
CA LYS A 348 28.88 18.49 -12.21
C LYS A 348 27.92 19.67 -12.14
N LEU A 349 28.12 20.60 -11.21
CA LEU A 349 27.20 21.69 -10.93
C LEU A 349 26.98 22.58 -12.15
N THR A 350 28.07 23.02 -12.79
CA THR A 350 27.99 23.88 -13.98
C THR A 350 27.24 23.21 -15.13
N LEU A 351 27.44 21.90 -15.33
CA LEU A 351 26.73 21.14 -16.36
C LEU A 351 25.23 21.06 -16.05
N LEU A 352 24.85 20.76 -14.81
CA LEU A 352 23.45 20.74 -14.39
C LEU A 352 22.79 22.10 -14.56
N GLN A 353 23.44 23.18 -14.12
CA GLN A 353 22.94 24.56 -14.29
C GLN A 353 22.74 24.92 -15.77
N THR A 354 23.69 24.53 -16.63
CA THR A 354 23.58 24.76 -18.08
C THR A 354 22.37 24.02 -18.67
N ASN A 355 22.17 22.75 -18.30
CA ASN A 355 21.02 21.99 -18.75
C ASN A 355 19.69 22.55 -18.21
N LEU A 356 19.63 22.98 -16.94
CA LEU A 356 18.45 23.63 -16.37
C LEU A 356 18.12 24.93 -17.10
N ALA A 357 19.12 25.73 -17.47
CA ALA A 357 18.92 26.93 -18.26
C ALA A 357 18.31 26.62 -19.63
N GLU A 358 18.74 25.54 -20.31
CA GLU A 358 18.13 25.08 -21.56
C GLU A 358 16.70 24.56 -21.35
N MET A 359 16.47 23.74 -20.32
CA MET A 359 15.14 23.24 -19.99
C MET A 359 14.14 24.37 -19.71
N SER A 360 14.58 25.43 -19.02
CA SER A 360 13.71 26.56 -18.68
C SER A 360 13.15 27.31 -19.90
N ARG A 361 13.89 27.30 -21.02
CA ARG A 361 13.44 27.88 -22.31
C ARG A 361 12.26 27.11 -22.91
N GLY A 362 12.19 25.81 -22.65
CA GLY A 362 11.11 24.93 -23.11
C GLY A 362 9.85 24.99 -22.24
N LEU A 363 9.88 25.68 -21.09
CA LEU A 363 8.74 25.75 -20.18
C LEU A 363 7.70 26.79 -20.61
N THR A 364 6.42 26.46 -20.39
CA THR A 364 5.33 27.44 -20.48
C THR A 364 5.43 28.48 -19.35
N SER A 365 4.70 29.60 -19.48
CA SER A 365 4.61 30.61 -18.42
C SER A 365 4.17 30.02 -17.10
N ASP A 366 3.14 29.17 -17.14
CA ASP A 366 2.53 28.57 -15.97
C ASP A 366 3.50 27.60 -15.28
N GLN A 367 4.25 26.82 -16.05
CA GLN A 367 5.27 25.91 -15.51
C GLN A 367 6.42 26.66 -14.86
N ARG A 368 6.87 27.79 -15.44
CA ARG A 368 7.90 28.64 -14.80
C ARG A 368 7.41 29.21 -13.48
N GLN A 369 6.20 29.77 -13.47
CA GLN A 369 5.61 30.33 -12.26
C GLN A 369 5.42 29.26 -11.17
N GLN A 370 5.02 28.04 -11.55
CA GLN A 370 4.94 26.91 -10.64
C GLN A 370 6.30 26.53 -10.05
N ALA A 371 7.34 26.44 -10.87
CA ALA A 371 8.69 26.11 -10.42
C ALA A 371 9.27 27.18 -9.47
N GLU A 372 9.02 28.46 -9.75
CA GLU A 372 9.43 29.59 -8.88
C GLU A 372 8.65 29.59 -7.54
N THR A 373 7.35 29.32 -7.58
CA THR A 373 6.53 29.16 -6.38
C THR A 373 7.03 28.01 -5.52
N PHE A 374 7.43 26.91 -6.15
CA PHE A 374 7.96 25.75 -5.45
C PHE A 374 9.32 26.04 -4.79
N ALA A 375 10.25 26.65 -5.54
CA ALA A 375 11.57 27.02 -5.03
C ALA A 375 11.50 28.03 -3.87
N SER A 376 10.57 28.98 -3.93
CA SER A 376 10.37 29.96 -2.84
C SER A 376 9.77 29.33 -1.58
N LEU A 377 8.85 28.36 -1.71
CA LEU A 377 8.32 27.62 -0.57
C LEU A 377 9.40 26.76 0.13
N ASP A 378 10.31 26.14 -0.62
CA ASP A 378 11.44 25.38 -0.07
C ASP A 378 12.46 26.28 0.64
N GLN A 379 12.71 27.49 0.11
CA GLN A 379 13.55 28.49 0.78
C GLN A 379 12.93 28.97 2.09
N GLN A 380 11.64 29.30 2.10
CA GLN A 380 10.91 29.68 3.32
C GLN A 380 10.94 28.58 4.38
N ARG A 381 10.90 27.30 3.97
CA ARG A 381 11.01 26.16 4.88
C ARG A 381 12.41 26.00 5.47
N SER A 382 13.45 26.22 4.66
CA SER A 382 14.85 26.16 5.10
C SER A 382 15.19 27.27 6.10
N GLU A 383 14.53 28.43 5.99
CA GLU A 383 14.64 29.55 6.91
C GLU A 383 13.75 29.38 8.17
N ALA A 384 12.59 28.76 8.03
CA ALA A 384 11.69 28.39 9.14
C ALA A 384 12.15 27.10 9.84
N GLY A 385 13.34 27.12 10.43
CA GLY A 385 13.81 26.03 11.27
C GLY A 385 12.80 25.68 12.37
N ASN A 386 12.54 24.37 12.56
CA ASN A 386 11.85 23.81 13.73
C ASN A 386 10.41 24.31 14.03
N GLY A 387 9.52 24.27 13.05
CA GLY A 387 8.08 24.26 13.33
C GLY A 387 7.54 22.83 13.53
N LYS A 388 7.71 22.25 14.72
CA LYS A 388 6.83 21.15 15.17
C LYS A 388 5.39 21.69 15.21
N ASP A 389 4.42 20.90 14.75
CA ASP A 389 2.97 21.09 14.90
C ASP A 389 2.28 22.15 14.02
N ALA A 390 2.49 22.11 12.70
CA ALA A 390 1.43 22.55 11.80
C ALA A 390 0.47 21.37 11.54
N ASP A 391 -0.73 21.44 12.11
CA ASP A 391 -1.81 20.46 11.96
C ASP A 391 -1.95 20.02 10.50
N LEU A 392 -1.58 18.76 10.23
CA LEU A 392 -1.48 18.20 8.89
C LEU A 392 -2.82 18.30 8.16
N ASP A 393 -3.91 18.15 8.89
CA ASP A 393 -5.27 18.26 8.37
C ASP A 393 -5.60 19.68 7.92
N THR A 394 -5.01 20.69 8.56
CA THR A 394 -5.15 22.09 8.16
C THR A 394 -4.33 22.38 6.90
N GLN A 395 -3.15 21.76 6.74
CA GLN A 395 -2.37 21.86 5.51
C GLN A 395 -3.06 21.15 4.35
N ILE A 396 -3.53 19.91 4.53
CA ILE A 396 -4.30 19.14 3.54
C ILE A 396 -5.52 19.94 3.07
N ARG A 397 -6.34 20.47 4.01
CA ARG A 397 -7.51 21.28 3.66
C ARG A 397 -7.15 22.55 2.88
N ARG A 398 -6.03 23.20 3.20
CA ARG A 398 -5.55 24.39 2.47
C ARG A 398 -5.12 24.04 1.05
N VAL A 399 -4.52 22.87 0.84
CA VAL A 399 -4.19 22.34 -0.49
C VAL A 399 -5.46 21.97 -1.26
N GLU A 400 -6.41 21.29 -0.63
CA GLU A 400 -7.69 20.88 -1.24
C GLU A 400 -8.56 22.07 -1.67
N GLN A 401 -8.50 23.19 -0.94
CA GLN A 401 -9.21 24.43 -1.28
C GLN A 401 -8.65 25.13 -2.53
N GLN A 402 -7.51 24.68 -3.05
CA GLN A 402 -6.87 25.31 -4.20
C GLN A 402 -7.61 24.97 -5.50
N ARG A 403 -8.16 26.01 -6.15
CA ARG A 403 -9.00 25.89 -7.35
C ARG A 403 -8.23 25.46 -8.61
N ASN A 404 -6.93 25.75 -8.66
CA ASN A 404 -6.09 25.34 -9.77
C ASN A 404 -5.56 23.91 -9.50
N PRO A 405 -5.92 22.90 -10.33
CA PRO A 405 -5.50 21.52 -10.11
C PRO A 405 -3.98 21.35 -10.19
N ALA A 406 -3.29 22.08 -11.07
CA ALA A 406 -1.83 21.99 -11.19
C ALA A 406 -1.14 22.57 -9.95
N THR A 407 -1.62 23.69 -9.41
CA THR A 407 -1.11 24.26 -8.15
C THR A 407 -1.41 23.34 -6.96
N ARG A 408 -2.58 22.71 -6.95
CA ARG A 408 -2.97 21.75 -5.92
C ARG A 408 -2.07 20.52 -5.93
N ASP A 409 -1.75 19.98 -7.10
CA ASP A 409 -0.86 18.82 -7.24
C ASP A 409 0.55 19.15 -6.76
N VAL A 410 1.06 20.34 -7.10
CA VAL A 410 2.35 20.85 -6.61
C VAL A 410 2.35 21.04 -5.09
N LEU A 411 1.26 21.53 -4.51
CA LEU A 411 1.11 21.68 -3.07
C LEU A 411 0.99 20.34 -2.34
N PHE A 412 0.33 19.34 -2.94
CA PHE A 412 0.32 17.97 -2.42
C PHE A 412 1.68 17.31 -2.53
N GLN A 413 2.43 17.59 -3.60
CA GLN A 413 3.81 17.15 -3.75
C GLN A 413 4.70 17.79 -2.68
N ASN A 414 4.51 19.07 -2.37
CA ASN A 414 5.16 19.77 -1.27
C ASN A 414 4.78 19.20 0.10
N LEU A 415 3.50 18.87 0.31
CA LEU A 415 3.03 18.24 1.54
C LEU A 415 3.61 16.84 1.71
N ALA A 416 3.70 16.07 0.62
CA ALA A 416 4.35 14.77 0.63
C ALA A 416 5.83 14.93 1.02
N LEU A 417 6.53 15.92 0.47
CA LEU A 417 7.90 16.30 0.85
C LEU A 417 8.02 16.83 2.28
N SER A 418 6.96 17.44 2.84
CA SER A 418 6.96 17.94 4.22
C SER A 418 6.81 16.83 5.25
N LEU A 419 6.09 15.76 4.89
CA LEU A 419 5.85 14.56 5.67
C LEU A 419 7.01 13.55 5.64
N MET A 420 8.03 13.78 4.81
CA MET A 420 9.18 12.90 4.65
C MET A 420 10.24 13.16 5.73
N ARG A 421 10.80 12.08 6.30
CA ARG A 421 11.85 11.99 7.33
C ARG A 421 12.30 13.36 7.87
N SER A 422 11.57 13.87 8.86
CA SER A 422 12.09 14.90 9.75
C SER A 422 13.28 14.34 10.52
N GLN A 423 14.23 15.23 10.84
CA GLN A 423 15.55 14.95 11.40
C GLN A 423 15.56 13.81 12.45
N PRO A 424 16.64 12.99 12.50
CA PRO A 424 16.82 12.10 13.64
C PRO A 424 17.01 12.92 14.91
N GLU A 425 16.38 12.49 16.01
CA GLU A 425 16.75 12.93 17.37
C GLU A 425 18.19 12.55 17.71
#